data_AF-A0A1B6JIH5-F1
#
_entry.id   AF-A0A1B6JIH5-F1
#
_cell.length_a   1.000
_cell.length_b   1.000
_cell.length_c   1.000
_cell.angle_alpha   90.00
_cell.angle_beta   90.00
_cell.angle_gamma   90.00
#
_symmetry.space_group_name_H-M   'P 1'
#
loop_
_entity.id
_entity.type
_entity.pdbx_description
1 polymer ?
#
loop_
_entity_poly.entity_id
_entity_poly.type
_entity_poly.pdbx_seq_one_letter_code
_entity_poly.pdbx_strand_id
1 'polypeptide(L)'
;EPTCGVSYNLARRSVTKWMANKHLQHWRNIEGNVQAKRMLKGPSRNIAADALRMSRTEIRKVTGFITGHWIFRSHLNRIGIPVQEKLCRKCRKADETAKHVIFECP
;
A
#
# COMPACT_ATOMS: atom_id res chain seq x y z
N GLU A 1 21.51 -27.35 37.33
CA GLU A 1 20.19 -27.23 36.69
C GLU A 1 20.29 -27.66 35.23
N PRO A 2 19.37 -28.44 34.65
CA PRO A 2 19.45 -28.81 33.25
C PRO A 2 19.00 -27.63 32.39
N THR A 3 19.86 -27.19 31.46
CA THR A 3 19.51 -26.19 30.46
C THR A 3 18.83 -26.88 29.27
N CYS A 4 17.56 -26.54 29.03
CA CYS A 4 16.88 -26.92 27.80
C CYS A 4 17.35 -25.97 26.69
N GLY A 5 18.33 -26.40 25.88
CA GLY A 5 18.83 -25.63 24.75
C GLY A 5 17.75 -25.47 23.68
N VAL A 6 17.20 -24.28 23.52
CA VAL A 6 16.33 -23.98 22.39
C VAL A 6 17.18 -23.86 21.13
N SER A 7 16.84 -24.62 20.09
CA SER A 7 17.48 -24.47 18.78
C SER A 7 17.39 -23.02 18.29
N TYR A 8 18.52 -22.43 17.89
CA TYR A 8 18.55 -21.08 17.32
C TYR A 8 17.55 -20.91 16.18
N ASN A 9 17.46 -21.89 15.28
CA ASN A 9 16.54 -21.84 14.14
C ASN A 9 15.07 -21.87 14.58
N LEU A 10 14.75 -22.61 15.64
CA LEU A 10 13.42 -22.62 16.23
C LEU A 10 13.09 -21.26 16.85
N ALA A 11 13.99 -20.72 17.67
CA ALA A 11 13.82 -19.40 18.30
C ALA A 11 13.64 -18.30 17.23
N ARG A 12 14.54 -18.25 16.24
CA ARG A 12 14.49 -17.30 15.13
C ARG A 12 13.16 -17.40 14.38
N ARG A 13 12.73 -18.61 13.99
CA ARG A 13 11.46 -18.80 13.25
C ARG A 13 10.26 -18.32 14.08
N SER A 14 10.23 -18.61 15.37
CA SER A 14 9.17 -18.18 16.27
C SER A 14 9.11 -16.65 16.37
N VAL A 15 10.25 -15.99 16.55
CA VAL A 15 10.34 -14.52 16.60
C VAL A 15 9.89 -13.90 15.27
N THR A 16 10.38 -14.40 14.13
CA THR A 16 9.99 -13.88 12.80
C THR A 16 8.49 -14.05 12.56
N LYS A 17 7.91 -15.20 12.91
CA LYS A 17 6.47 -15.45 12.77
C LYS A 17 5.66 -14.52 13.67
N TRP A 18 6.08 -14.33 14.92
CA TRP A 18 5.44 -13.41 15.85
C TRP A 18 5.45 -11.97 15.33
N MET A 19 6.62 -11.51 14.84
CA MET A 19 6.77 -10.15 14.28
C MET A 19 5.88 -9.96 13.04
N ALA A 20 5.85 -10.93 12.12
CA ALA A 20 4.98 -10.88 10.94
C ALA A 20 3.50 -10.77 11.32
N ASN A 21 3.07 -11.54 12.33
CA ASN A 21 1.70 -11.47 12.85
C ASN A 21 1.40 -10.10 13.48
N LYS A 22 2.34 -9.53 14.23
CA LYS A 22 2.18 -8.18 14.83
C LYS A 22 2.06 -7.10 13.76
N HIS A 23 2.89 -7.13 12.71
CA HIS A 23 2.77 -6.18 11.60
C HIS A 23 1.44 -6.34 10.87
N LEU A 24 0.98 -7.57 10.63
CA LEU A 24 -0.30 -7.81 9.96
C LEU A 24 -1.49 -7.34 10.81
N GLN A 25 -1.47 -7.59 12.12
CA GLN A 25 -2.48 -7.08 13.06
C GLN A 25 -2.50 -5.55 13.06
N HIS A 26 -1.34 -4.91 13.17
CA HIS A 26 -1.23 -3.45 13.11
C HIS A 26 -1.78 -2.90 11.79
N TRP A 27 -1.39 -3.48 10.65
CA TRP A 27 -1.88 -3.07 9.32
C TRP A 27 -3.40 -3.16 9.21
N ARG A 28 -4.01 -4.23 9.72
CA ARG A 28 -5.47 -4.43 9.66
C ARG A 28 -6.19 -3.43 10.56
N ASN A 29 -5.67 -3.22 11.77
CA ASN A 29 -6.37 -2.50 12.82
C ASN A 29 -6.16 -0.97 12.79
N ILE A 30 -5.12 -0.47 12.14
CA ILE A 30 -4.91 0.99 12.04
C ILE A 30 -6.06 1.65 11.27
N GLU A 31 -6.59 2.75 11.77
CA GLU A 31 -7.63 3.50 11.07
C GLU A 31 -7.09 4.16 9.79
N GLY A 32 -7.94 4.35 8.79
CA GLY A 32 -7.56 4.98 7.53
C GLY A 32 -6.82 4.04 6.59
N ASN A 33 -5.91 4.60 5.76
CA ASN A 33 -5.18 3.89 4.70
C ASN A 33 -6.09 3.09 3.76
N VAL A 34 -7.34 3.51 3.59
CA VAL A 34 -8.39 2.75 2.88
C VAL A 34 -7.95 2.40 1.46
N GLN A 35 -7.36 3.35 0.72
CA GLN A 35 -6.86 3.09 -0.63
C GLN A 35 -5.71 2.08 -0.63
N ALA A 36 -4.73 2.24 0.25
CA ALA A 36 -3.59 1.33 0.33
C ALA A 36 -4.02 -0.09 0.74
N LYS A 37 -4.99 -0.22 1.66
CA LYS A 37 -5.57 -1.50 2.08
C LYS A 37 -6.36 -2.21 0.97
N ARG A 38 -6.92 -1.48 0.00
CA ARG A 38 -7.54 -2.10 -1.20
C ARG A 38 -6.50 -2.79 -2.07
N MET A 39 -5.29 -2.23 -2.16
CA MET A 39 -4.20 -2.77 -3.00
C MET A 39 -3.31 -3.76 -2.25
N LEU A 40 -3.06 -3.53 -0.96
CA LEU A 40 -2.13 -4.29 -0.13
C LEU A 40 -2.87 -5.00 1.00
N LYS A 41 -2.89 -6.34 0.95
CA LYS A 41 -3.48 -7.18 2.00
C LYS A 41 -2.68 -7.17 3.31
N GLY A 42 -1.47 -6.63 3.28
CA GLY A 42 -0.52 -6.57 4.39
C GLY A 42 0.93 -6.60 3.88
N PRO A 43 1.90 -6.73 4.80
CA PRO A 43 3.30 -6.90 4.43
C PRO A 43 3.50 -8.10 3.49
N SER A 44 4.20 -7.89 2.38
CA SER A 44 4.46 -8.93 1.38
C SER A 44 5.91 -8.88 0.93
N ARG A 45 6.61 -10.01 1.07
CA ARG A 45 8.01 -10.14 0.65
C ARG A 45 8.16 -10.00 -0.86
N ASN A 46 7.20 -10.50 -1.64
CA ASN A 46 7.24 -10.42 -3.10
C ASN A 46 7.07 -8.97 -3.56
N ILE A 47 6.07 -8.25 -3.03
CA ILE A 47 5.87 -6.83 -3.35
C ILE A 47 7.09 -6.00 -2.93
N ALA A 48 7.69 -6.31 -1.79
CA ALA A 48 8.92 -5.64 -1.36
C ALA A 48 10.10 -5.92 -2.31
N ALA A 49 10.27 -7.17 -2.77
CA ALA A 49 11.30 -7.52 -3.72
C ALA A 49 11.10 -6.82 -5.08
N ASP A 50 9.86 -6.74 -5.55
CA ASP A 50 9.52 -6.03 -6.80
C ASP A 50 9.76 -4.53 -6.66
N ALA A 51 9.34 -3.92 -5.54
CA ALA A 51 9.59 -2.52 -5.24
C ALA A 51 11.09 -2.18 -5.18
N LEU A 52 11.93 -3.07 -4.65
CA LEU A 52 13.38 -2.88 -4.59
C LEU A 52 14.07 -2.95 -5.95
N ARG A 53 13.43 -3.57 -6.95
CA ARG A 53 13.95 -3.64 -8.33
C ARG A 53 13.51 -2.44 -9.19
N MET A 54 12.52 -1.68 -8.74
CA MET A 54 12.01 -0.53 -9.47
C MET A 54 12.97 0.66 -9.41
N SER A 55 13.01 1.43 -10.48
CA SER A 55 13.63 2.76 -10.46
C SER A 55 12.89 3.71 -9.52
N ARG A 56 13.55 4.80 -9.13
CA ARG A 56 12.94 5.88 -8.33
C ARG A 56 11.66 6.45 -8.97
N THR A 57 11.61 6.52 -10.29
CA THR A 57 10.45 7.04 -11.04
C THR A 57 9.27 6.07 -10.98
N GLU A 58 9.53 4.77 -11.11
CA GLU A 58 8.49 3.74 -11.04
C GLU A 58 7.91 3.63 -9.64
N ILE A 59 8.77 3.52 -8.61
CA ILE A 59 8.30 3.39 -7.23
C ILE A 59 7.53 4.62 -6.76
N ARG A 60 7.89 5.82 -7.25
CA ARG A 60 7.12 7.06 -7.00
C ARG A 60 5.71 6.94 -7.55
N LYS A 61 5.54 6.45 -8.79
CA LYS A 61 4.22 6.24 -9.40
C LYS A 61 3.43 5.20 -8.59
N VAL A 62 4.01 4.03 -8.36
CA VAL A 62 3.36 2.94 -7.61
C VAL A 62 2.90 3.41 -6.22
N THR A 63 3.77 4.12 -5.50
CA THR A 63 3.45 4.69 -4.18
C THR A 63 2.30 5.70 -4.27
N GLY A 64 2.31 6.59 -5.26
CA GLY A 64 1.21 7.54 -5.49
C GLY A 64 -0.14 6.86 -5.76
N PHE A 65 -0.15 5.77 -6.52
CA PHE A 65 -1.37 4.99 -6.77
C PHE A 65 -1.85 4.24 -5.52
N ILE A 66 -0.93 3.60 -4.77
CA ILE A 66 -1.23 2.87 -3.53
C ILE A 66 -1.79 3.81 -2.45
N THR A 67 -1.20 4.98 -2.28
CA THR A 67 -1.65 5.96 -1.27
C THR A 67 -2.81 6.81 -1.75
N GLY A 68 -3.07 6.84 -3.06
CA GLY A 68 -3.98 7.78 -3.68
C GLY A 68 -3.44 9.21 -3.77
N HIS A 69 -2.15 9.41 -3.49
CA HIS A 69 -1.44 10.71 -3.57
C HIS A 69 -0.68 10.85 -4.89
N TRP A 70 -1.36 10.50 -6.00
CA TRP A 70 -0.88 10.85 -7.33
C TRP A 70 -1.61 12.10 -7.83
N ILE A 71 -1.28 12.53 -9.05
CA ILE A 71 -1.92 13.65 -9.74
C ILE A 71 -3.35 13.32 -10.22
N PHE A 72 -4.15 12.67 -9.37
CA PHE A 72 -5.58 12.46 -9.57
C PHE A 72 -6.32 13.78 -9.38
N ARG A 73 -7.27 14.12 -10.25
CA ARG A 73 -8.03 15.40 -10.14
C ARG A 73 -8.68 15.56 -8.77
N SER A 74 -9.22 14.49 -8.17
CA SER A 74 -9.78 14.55 -6.81
C SER A 74 -8.73 14.91 -5.76
N HIS A 75 -7.51 14.39 -5.88
CA HIS A 75 -6.42 14.66 -4.95
C HIS A 75 -5.90 16.09 -5.12
N LEU A 76 -5.67 16.52 -6.37
CA LEU A 76 -5.22 17.89 -6.69
C LEU A 76 -6.20 18.93 -6.13
N ASN A 77 -7.51 18.74 -6.36
CA ASN A 77 -8.54 19.62 -5.82
C ASN A 77 -8.49 19.68 -4.28
N ARG A 78 -8.30 18.53 -3.62
CA ARG A 78 -8.24 18.42 -2.16
C ARG A 78 -7.02 19.14 -1.56
N ILE A 79 -5.90 19.19 -2.27
CA ILE A 79 -4.69 19.91 -1.83
C ILE A 79 -4.64 21.37 -2.31
N GLY A 80 -5.75 21.90 -2.83
CA GLY A 80 -5.87 23.30 -3.24
C GLY A 80 -5.23 23.62 -4.59
N ILE A 81 -4.86 22.60 -5.39
CA ILE A 81 -4.41 22.82 -6.77
C ILE A 81 -5.65 22.91 -7.66
N PRO A 82 -5.90 24.06 -8.34
CA PRO A 82 -7.06 24.23 -9.18
C PRO A 82 -7.08 23.19 -10.30
N VAL A 83 -8.22 22.51 -10.42
CA VAL A 83 -8.53 21.61 -11.54
C VAL A 83 -9.86 22.06 -12.11
N GLN A 84 -9.88 22.33 -13.42
CA GLN A 84 -11.06 22.81 -14.13
C GLN A 84 -12.22 21.80 -14.06
N GLU A 85 -11.91 20.51 -13.98
CA GLU A 85 -12.89 19.44 -13.98
C GLU A 85 -12.45 18.30 -13.07
N LYS A 86 -13.42 17.65 -12.40
CA LYS A 86 -13.19 16.50 -11.50
C LYS A 86 -13.28 15.14 -12.20
N LEU A 87 -13.92 15.07 -13.36
CA LEU A 87 -14.14 13.83 -14.11
C LEU A 87 -12.83 13.12 -14.47
N CYS A 88 -12.88 11.80 -14.57
CA CYS A 88 -11.76 10.95 -14.96
C CYS A 88 -11.27 11.27 -16.37
N ARG A 89 -9.96 11.50 -16.53
CA ARG A 89 -9.35 11.73 -17.85
C ARG A 89 -9.51 10.54 -18.82
N LYS A 90 -9.70 9.32 -18.30
CA LYS A 90 -9.89 8.11 -19.10
C LYS A 90 -11.34 7.96 -19.57
N CYS A 91 -12.29 7.86 -18.65
CA CYS A 91 -13.68 7.51 -19.00
C CYS A 91 -14.65 8.70 -19.07
N ARG A 92 -14.31 9.86 -18.47
CA ARG A 92 -15.17 11.04 -18.34
C ARG A 92 -16.56 10.82 -17.72
N LYS A 93 -16.74 9.76 -16.91
CA LYS A 93 -18.05 9.40 -16.30
C LYS A 93 -18.13 9.58 -14.79
N ALA A 94 -17.01 9.55 -14.09
CA ALA A 94 -16.94 9.65 -12.62
C ALA A 94 -15.70 10.45 -12.20
N ASP A 95 -15.65 10.89 -10.94
CA ASP A 95 -14.50 11.62 -10.39
C ASP A 95 -13.19 10.82 -10.52
N GLU A 96 -12.13 11.51 -10.92
CA GLU A 96 -10.80 10.93 -11.01
C GLU A 96 -10.20 10.73 -9.63
N THR A 97 -10.47 9.56 -9.05
CA THR A 97 -9.86 9.08 -7.81
C THR A 97 -8.94 7.90 -8.10
N ALA A 98 -8.02 7.62 -7.18
CA ALA A 98 -7.20 6.41 -7.26
C ALA A 98 -8.03 5.13 -7.30
N LYS A 99 -9.11 5.09 -6.51
CA LYS A 99 -10.07 3.97 -6.49
C LYS A 99 -10.69 3.78 -7.87
N HIS A 100 -11.21 4.87 -8.46
CA HIS A 100 -11.84 4.82 -9.76
C HIS A 100 -10.86 4.36 -10.84
N VAL A 101 -9.71 5.03 -10.96
CA VAL A 101 -8.72 4.74 -12.01
C VAL A 101 -8.22 3.29 -11.98
N ILE A 102 -8.05 2.72 -10.78
CA ILE A 102 -7.48 1.37 -10.63
C ILE A 102 -8.54 0.27 -10.71
N PHE A 103 -9.72 0.47 -10.12
CA PHE A 103 -10.68 -0.62 -9.88
C PHE A 103 -12.02 -0.48 -10.61
N GLU A 104 -12.40 0.71 -11.07
CA GLU A 104 -13.76 0.98 -11.56
C GLU A 104 -13.78 1.57 -12.97
N CYS A 105 -12.65 2.08 -13.46
CA CYS A 105 -12.58 2.73 -14.76
C CYS A 105 -12.63 1.68 -15.87
N PRO A 106 -13.61 1.76 -16.80
CA PRO A 106 -13.73 0.84 -17.93
C PRO A 106 -12.52 0.87 -18.85
#